data_AF-A0A523W4P6-F1
#
_entry.id   AF-A0A523W4P6-F1
#
_cell.length_a   1.000
_cell.length_b   1.000
_cell.length_c   1.000
_cell.angle_alpha   90.00
_cell.angle_beta   90.00
_cell.angle_gamma   90.00
#
_symmetry.space_group_name_H-M   'P 1'
#
loop_
_entity.id
_entity.type
_entity.pdbx_description
1 polymer ?
#
loop_
_entity_poly.entity_id
_entity_poly.type
_entity_poly.pdbx_seq_one_letter_code
_entity_poly.pdbx_strand_id
1 'polypeptide(L)'
;MQLTTASQIISFAKELEDKAAKLYQELAARYPEAKEVFLSFAKENKKNEIVVQRTYNEVVTDAIETGFSFEGLEADPYMIDVDLAQNVPLSSAAKKAEEIEERIQNFYTTAAEMSKGLLADIPRTFERIAKKRTERKGKLMSL
;
A
#
# COMPACT_ATOMS: atom_id res chain seq x y z
N MET A 1 13.23 6.14 -8.37
CA MET A 1 13.40 4.90 -9.18
C MET A 1 12.18 4.73 -10.06
N GLN A 2 12.37 4.61 -11.37
CA GLN A 2 11.25 4.42 -12.31
C GLN A 2 10.69 3.01 -12.25
N LEU A 3 9.36 2.93 -12.20
CA LEU A 3 8.58 1.69 -12.22
C LEU A 3 7.99 1.52 -13.62
N THR A 4 8.80 0.97 -14.52
CA THR A 4 8.45 0.86 -15.94
C THR A 4 7.62 -0.35 -16.29
N THR A 5 7.77 -1.47 -15.59
CA THR A 5 7.06 -2.73 -15.90
C THR A 5 5.97 -3.04 -14.88
N ALA A 6 4.96 -3.81 -15.28
CA ALA A 6 3.94 -4.31 -14.35
C ALA A 6 4.57 -5.12 -13.21
N SER A 7 5.57 -5.96 -13.49
CA SER A 7 6.32 -6.71 -12.47
C SER A 7 7.00 -5.80 -11.44
N GLN A 8 7.57 -4.65 -11.84
CA GLN A 8 8.14 -3.66 -10.93
C GLN A 8 7.08 -2.99 -10.05
N ILE A 9 5.95 -2.59 -10.64
CA ILE A 9 4.80 -2.01 -9.92
C ILE A 9 4.29 -2.98 -8.85
N ILE A 10 4.13 -4.25 -9.21
CA ILE A 10 3.63 -5.31 -8.31
C ILE A 10 4.64 -5.59 -7.20
N SER A 11 5.93 -5.60 -7.52
CA SER A 11 6.99 -5.77 -6.52
C SER A 11 7.02 -4.60 -5.53
N PHE A 12 6.91 -3.37 -6.03
CA PHE A 12 6.88 -2.18 -5.19
C PHE A 12 5.61 -2.11 -4.34
N ALA A 13 4.44 -2.47 -4.90
CA ALA A 13 3.20 -2.60 -4.13
C ALA A 13 3.39 -3.57 -2.94
N LYS A 14 3.98 -4.75 -3.18
CA LYS A 14 4.25 -5.72 -2.12
C LYS A 14 5.23 -5.20 -1.07
N GLU A 15 6.26 -4.45 -1.49
CA GLU A 15 7.21 -3.83 -0.57
C GLU A 15 6.53 -2.81 0.36
N LEU A 16 5.68 -1.95 -0.19
CA LEU A 16 4.90 -0.99 0.60
C LEU A 16 3.98 -1.70 1.59
N GLU A 17 3.32 -2.77 1.14
CA GLU A 17 2.42 -3.57 1.98
C GLU A 17 3.15 -4.28 3.12
N ASP A 18 4.30 -4.90 2.86
CA ASP A 18 5.10 -5.61 3.86
C ASP A 18 5.67 -4.64 4.90
N LYS A 19 6.23 -3.50 4.45
CA LYS A 19 6.73 -2.43 5.33
C LYS A 19 5.62 -1.90 6.24
N ALA A 20 4.45 -1.59 5.68
CA ALA A 20 3.30 -1.13 6.46
C ALA A 20 2.78 -2.22 7.41
N ALA A 21 2.76 -3.50 7.00
CA ALA A 21 2.37 -4.59 7.87
C ALA A 21 3.29 -4.71 9.10
N LYS A 22 4.60 -4.61 8.89
CA LYS A 22 5.61 -4.63 9.97
C LYS A 22 5.42 -3.44 10.92
N LEU A 23 5.22 -2.24 10.39
CA LEU A 23 4.90 -1.05 11.19
C LEU A 23 3.67 -1.30 12.08
N TYR A 24 2.58 -1.83 11.52
CA TYR A 24 1.38 -2.07 12.30
C TYR A 24 1.55 -3.18 13.34
N GLN A 25 2.36 -4.20 13.07
CA GLN A 25 2.71 -5.19 14.08
C GLN A 25 3.50 -4.56 15.24
N GLU A 26 4.40 -3.64 14.95
CA GLU A 26 5.15 -2.89 15.95
C GLU A 26 4.26 -1.95 16.76
N LEU A 27 3.39 -1.18 16.10
CA LEU A 27 2.41 -0.31 16.76
C LEU A 27 1.47 -1.11 17.67
N ALA A 28 1.02 -2.28 17.23
CA ALA A 28 0.20 -3.18 18.03
C ALA A 28 0.90 -3.68 19.29
N ALA A 29 2.23 -3.81 19.26
CA ALA A 29 3.04 -4.20 20.42
C ALA A 29 3.28 -3.00 21.37
N ARG A 30 3.46 -1.80 20.81
CA ARG A 30 3.73 -0.56 21.58
C ARG A 30 2.49 0.03 22.24
N TYR A 31 1.30 -0.11 21.64
CA TYR A 31 0.05 0.49 22.10
C TYR A 31 -1.05 -0.57 22.29
N PRO A 32 -1.10 -1.22 23.47
CA PRO A 32 -2.12 -2.23 23.78
C PRO A 32 -3.57 -1.76 23.59
N GLU A 33 -3.83 -0.47 23.83
CA GLU A 33 -5.14 0.18 23.71
C GLU A 33 -5.69 0.22 22.28
N ALA A 34 -4.80 0.22 21.27
CA ALA A 34 -5.14 0.25 19.84
C ALA A 34 -4.73 -1.04 19.12
N LYS A 35 -4.31 -2.06 19.87
CA LYS A 35 -3.71 -3.29 19.36
C LYS A 35 -4.56 -3.99 18.30
N GLU A 36 -5.86 -4.16 18.55
CA GLU A 36 -6.75 -4.88 17.62
C GLU A 36 -6.88 -4.14 16.28
N VAL A 37 -6.94 -2.81 16.32
CA VAL A 37 -7.00 -1.96 15.11
C VAL A 37 -5.74 -2.17 14.29
N PHE A 38 -4.56 -2.03 14.88
CA PHE A 38 -3.29 -2.20 14.18
C PHE A 38 -3.09 -3.63 13.66
N LEU A 39 -3.41 -4.66 14.44
CA LEU A 39 -3.35 -6.05 13.96
C LEU A 39 -4.29 -6.30 12.79
N SER A 40 -5.48 -5.68 12.78
CA SER A 40 -6.41 -5.79 11.66
C SER A 40 -5.81 -5.20 10.38
N PHE A 41 -5.09 -4.08 10.48
CA PHE A 41 -4.42 -3.45 9.34
C PHE A 41 -3.29 -4.32 8.83
N ALA A 42 -2.40 -4.80 9.72
CA ALA A 42 -1.31 -5.71 9.36
C ALA A 42 -1.82 -6.96 8.62
N LYS A 43 -2.92 -7.56 9.09
CA LYS A 43 -3.53 -8.72 8.45
C LYS A 43 -4.03 -8.39 7.04
N GLU A 44 -4.64 -7.24 6.86
CA GLU A 44 -5.17 -6.84 5.57
C GLU A 44 -4.06 -6.39 4.59
N ASN A 45 -2.97 -5.77 5.07
CA ASN A 45 -1.78 -5.52 4.25
C ASN A 45 -1.24 -6.83 3.63
N LYS A 46 -1.05 -7.88 4.45
CA LYS A 46 -0.63 -9.21 3.96
C LYS A 46 -1.61 -9.81 2.94
N LYS A 47 -2.92 -9.56 3.13
CA LYS A 47 -3.93 -9.99 2.16
C LYS A 47 -3.78 -9.24 0.83
N ASN A 48 -3.47 -7.95 0.88
CA ASN A 48 -3.27 -7.13 -0.32
C ASN A 48 -2.06 -7.62 -1.13
N GLU A 49 -0.94 -7.97 -0.48
CA GLU A 49 0.23 -8.57 -1.17
C GLU A 49 -0.17 -9.79 -2.02
N ILE A 50 -0.93 -10.71 -1.41
CA ILE A 50 -1.39 -11.93 -2.06
C ILE A 50 -2.33 -11.60 -3.23
N VAL A 51 -3.30 -10.73 -3.00
CA VAL A 51 -4.29 -10.35 -4.01
C VAL A 51 -3.63 -9.66 -5.19
N VAL A 52 -2.73 -8.71 -4.94
CA VAL A 52 -2.01 -7.96 -5.98
C VAL A 52 -1.14 -8.89 -6.82
N GLN A 53 -0.36 -9.78 -6.19
CA GLN A 53 0.43 -10.78 -6.90
C GLN A 53 -0.44 -11.73 -7.72
N ARG A 54 -1.55 -12.19 -7.15
CA ARG A 54 -2.46 -13.11 -7.81
C ARG A 54 -3.13 -12.47 -9.02
N THR A 55 -3.67 -11.26 -8.88
CA THR A 55 -4.28 -10.52 -9.99
C THR A 55 -3.28 -10.34 -11.11
N TYR A 56 -2.04 -9.98 -10.78
CA TYR A 56 -0.96 -9.87 -11.78
C TYR A 56 -0.71 -11.19 -12.50
N ASN A 57 -0.55 -12.30 -11.78
CA ASN A 57 -0.33 -13.61 -12.39
C ASN A 57 -1.50 -14.08 -13.27
N GLU A 58 -2.73 -13.65 -12.97
CA GLU A 58 -3.94 -14.01 -13.74
C GLU A 58 -4.03 -13.25 -15.08
N VAL A 59 -3.44 -12.06 -15.17
CA VAL A 59 -3.56 -11.20 -16.36
C VAL A 59 -2.26 -11.00 -17.13
N VAL A 60 -1.11 -11.32 -16.55
CA VAL A 60 0.20 -11.06 -17.17
C VAL A 60 0.33 -11.78 -18.52
N THR A 61 0.69 -11.00 -19.54
CA THR A 61 0.99 -11.44 -20.91
C THR A 61 2.19 -10.65 -21.41
N ASP A 62 2.84 -11.10 -22.48
CA ASP A 62 4.03 -10.42 -23.03
C ASP A 62 3.78 -8.92 -23.32
N ALA A 63 2.56 -8.54 -23.73
CA ALA A 63 2.19 -7.14 -23.96
C ALA A 63 2.26 -6.26 -22.70
N ILE A 64 2.04 -6.85 -21.51
CA ILE A 64 1.97 -6.15 -20.22
C ILE A 64 3.37 -5.96 -19.61
N GLU A 65 4.27 -6.90 -19.88
CA GLU A 65 5.67 -6.81 -19.44
C GLU A 65 6.50 -5.81 -20.27
N THR A 66 6.02 -5.39 -21.45
CA THR A 66 6.72 -4.39 -22.30
C THR A 66 6.66 -2.95 -21.78
N GLY A 67 5.98 -2.71 -20.65
CA GLY A 67 6.11 -1.46 -19.87
C GLY A 67 5.27 -0.25 -20.33
N PHE A 68 4.42 -0.42 -21.34
CA PHE A 68 3.62 0.69 -21.89
C PHE A 68 2.59 1.31 -20.93
N SER A 69 2.16 0.60 -19.88
CA SER A 69 1.10 1.10 -18.99
C SER A 69 1.61 1.98 -17.83
N PHE A 70 2.92 2.05 -17.59
CA PHE A 70 3.47 2.67 -16.36
C PHE A 70 4.60 3.66 -16.62
N GLU A 71 4.78 4.09 -17.87
CA GLU A 71 5.81 5.05 -18.23
C GLU A 71 5.68 6.35 -17.41
N GLY A 72 6.79 6.76 -16.78
CA GLY A 72 6.85 7.97 -15.95
C GLY A 72 6.42 7.81 -14.49
N LEU A 73 6.05 6.61 -14.02
CA LEU A 73 5.79 6.41 -12.59
C LEU A 73 7.09 6.28 -11.80
N GLU A 74 7.32 7.19 -10.87
CA GLU A 74 8.44 7.18 -9.94
C GLU A 74 8.04 6.55 -8.59
N ALA A 75 8.89 5.69 -8.03
CA ALA A 75 8.69 5.10 -6.72
C ALA A 75 8.89 6.10 -5.56
N ASP A 76 9.79 7.07 -5.75
CA ASP A 76 10.32 7.92 -4.68
C ASP A 76 9.24 8.72 -3.92
N PRO A 77 8.22 9.30 -4.58
CA PRO A 77 7.13 10.02 -3.90
C PRO A 77 6.29 9.13 -2.97
N TYR A 78 6.34 7.82 -3.17
CA TYR A 78 5.52 6.84 -2.45
C TYR A 78 6.31 6.06 -1.40
N MET A 79 7.62 6.28 -1.30
CA MET A 79 8.43 5.63 -0.28
C MET A 79 7.93 5.98 1.12
N ILE A 80 7.79 4.95 1.93
CA ILE A 80 7.35 5.06 3.31
C ILE A 80 8.54 4.85 4.24
N ASP A 81 8.67 5.76 5.19
CA ASP A 81 9.58 5.63 6.33
C ASP A 81 8.77 5.09 7.53
N VAL A 82 9.09 3.87 7.92
CA VAL A 82 8.40 3.15 9.01
C VAL A 82 9.12 3.29 10.36
N ASP A 83 10.23 4.03 10.42
CA ASP A 83 11.00 4.16 11.65
C ASP A 83 10.25 4.98 12.69
N LEU A 84 9.94 4.38 13.83
CA LEU A 84 9.27 5.05 14.94
C LEU A 84 10.26 5.40 16.04
N ALA A 85 10.39 6.69 16.34
CA ALA A 85 11.12 7.15 17.52
C ALA A 85 10.61 6.45 18.79
N GLN A 86 11.51 6.26 19.76
CA GLN A 86 11.15 5.66 21.04
C GLN A 86 10.27 6.64 21.85
N ASN A 87 9.31 6.09 22.61
CA ASN A 87 8.42 6.85 23.51
C ASN A 87 7.55 7.95 22.85
N VAL A 88 7.14 7.78 21.59
CA VAL A 88 6.13 8.67 20.99
C VAL A 88 4.74 8.33 21.52
N PRO A 89 3.86 9.33 21.76
CA PRO A 89 2.48 9.08 22.18
C PRO A 89 1.66 8.48 21.02
N LEU A 90 0.59 7.75 21.37
CA LEU A 90 -0.29 7.07 20.40
C LEU A 90 -0.78 8.03 19.30
N SER A 91 -1.23 9.23 19.66
CA SER A 91 -1.73 10.21 18.68
C SER A 91 -0.68 10.64 17.65
N SER A 92 0.58 10.77 18.05
CA SER A 92 1.67 11.08 17.11
C SER A 92 2.03 9.88 16.24
N ALA A 93 1.99 8.66 16.80
CA ALA A 93 2.19 7.44 16.05
C ALA A 93 1.04 7.20 15.04
N ALA A 94 -0.20 7.48 15.43
CA ALA A 94 -1.39 7.40 14.59
C ALA A 94 -1.32 8.41 13.43
N LYS A 95 -0.85 9.64 13.69
CA LYS A 95 -0.60 10.63 12.64
C LYS A 95 0.45 10.18 11.63
N LYS A 96 1.59 9.63 12.09
CA LYS A 96 2.59 9.05 11.16
C LYS A 96 2.01 7.88 10.36
N ALA A 97 1.21 7.03 10.99
CA ALA A 97 0.52 5.96 10.29
C ALA A 97 -0.47 6.47 9.25
N GLU A 98 -1.15 7.61 9.50
CA GLU A 98 -2.06 8.25 8.55
C GLU A 98 -1.33 8.75 7.31
N GLU A 99 -0.17 9.40 7.50
CA GLU A 99 0.69 9.86 6.39
C GLU A 99 1.16 8.67 5.52
N ILE A 100 1.47 7.54 6.15
CA ILE A 100 1.84 6.30 5.45
C ILE A 100 0.65 5.74 4.68
N GLU A 101 -0.54 5.69 5.28
CA GLU A 101 -1.76 5.24 4.59
C GLU A 101 -2.08 6.13 3.38
N GLU A 102 -1.86 7.45 3.50
CA GLU A 102 -2.05 8.40 2.40
C GLU A 102 -1.07 8.15 1.25
N ARG A 103 0.22 7.95 1.53
CA ARG A 103 1.22 7.65 0.48
C ARG A 103 0.90 6.36 -0.26
N ILE A 104 0.54 5.30 0.47
CA ILE A 104 0.17 4.01 -0.13
C ILE A 104 -1.12 4.14 -0.95
N GLN A 105 -2.11 4.87 -0.43
CA GLN A 105 -3.33 5.15 -1.17
C GLN A 105 -3.06 5.90 -2.48
N ASN A 106 -2.22 6.93 -2.43
CA ASN A 106 -1.85 7.71 -3.61
C ASN A 106 -1.13 6.84 -4.65
N PHE A 107 -0.21 5.97 -4.22
CA PHE A 107 0.43 5.01 -5.10
C PHE A 107 -0.59 4.13 -5.83
N TYR A 108 -1.48 3.45 -5.10
CA TYR A 108 -2.48 2.58 -5.71
C TYR A 108 -3.43 3.36 -6.63
N THR A 109 -3.78 4.59 -6.27
CA THR A 109 -4.67 5.43 -7.09
C THR A 109 -4.00 5.83 -8.39
N THR A 110 -2.75 6.29 -8.35
CA THR A 110 -1.98 6.64 -9.55
C THR A 110 -1.74 5.40 -10.42
N ALA A 111 -1.29 4.29 -9.84
CA ALA A 111 -1.03 3.05 -10.56
C ALA A 111 -2.32 2.47 -11.19
N ALA A 112 -3.48 2.64 -10.54
CA ALA A 112 -4.76 2.28 -11.12
C ALA A 112 -5.07 3.14 -12.35
N GLU A 113 -4.96 4.46 -12.23
CA GLU A 113 -5.26 5.38 -13.33
C GLU A 113 -4.42 5.07 -14.58
N MET A 114 -3.12 4.85 -14.40
CA MET A 114 -2.20 4.55 -15.49
C MET A 114 -2.48 3.20 -16.18
N SER A 115 -3.02 2.22 -15.44
CA SER A 115 -3.28 0.88 -15.96
C SER A 115 -4.69 0.66 -16.56
N LYS A 116 -5.61 1.64 -16.42
CA LYS A 116 -7.02 1.54 -16.88
C LYS A 116 -7.19 1.19 -18.36
N GLY A 117 -6.32 1.72 -19.23
CA GLY A 117 -6.46 1.56 -20.68
C GLY A 117 -6.08 0.18 -21.21
N LEU A 118 -5.32 -0.61 -20.45
CA LEU A 118 -4.66 -1.82 -20.93
C LEU A 118 -4.94 -3.05 -20.05
N LEU A 119 -5.22 -2.86 -18.76
CA LEU A 119 -5.35 -3.94 -17.78
C LEU A 119 -6.72 -3.80 -17.12
N ALA A 120 -7.66 -4.73 -17.31
CA ALA A 120 -8.99 -4.57 -16.71
C ALA A 120 -9.01 -4.85 -15.20
N ASP A 121 -8.28 -5.86 -14.73
CA ASP A 121 -8.41 -6.36 -13.35
C ASP A 121 -7.39 -5.78 -12.36
N ILE A 122 -6.22 -5.34 -12.84
CA ILE A 122 -5.22 -4.63 -12.03
C ILE A 122 -5.77 -3.31 -11.46
N PRO A 123 -6.26 -2.35 -12.27
CA PRO A 123 -6.76 -1.07 -11.76
C PRO A 123 -7.95 -1.27 -10.83
N ARG A 124 -8.87 -2.19 -11.14
CA ARG A 124 -9.99 -2.53 -10.23
C ARG A 124 -9.50 -3.03 -8.88
N THR A 125 -8.47 -3.86 -8.88
CA THR A 125 -7.86 -4.37 -7.65
C THR A 125 -7.22 -3.23 -6.86
N PHE A 126 -6.47 -2.34 -7.52
CA PHE A 126 -5.81 -1.21 -6.91
C PHE A 126 -6.80 -0.17 -6.36
N GLU A 127 -7.83 0.21 -7.11
CA GLU A 127 -8.90 1.10 -6.66
C GLU A 127 -9.60 0.57 -5.41
N ARG A 128 -9.89 -0.73 -5.38
CA ARG A 128 -10.50 -1.38 -4.22
C ARG A 128 -9.59 -1.30 -2.99
N ILE A 129 -8.28 -1.48 -3.16
CA ILE A 129 -7.31 -1.33 -2.06
C ILE A 129 -7.26 0.12 -1.61
N ALA A 130 -7.10 1.07 -2.53
CA ALA A 130 -7.07 2.51 -2.25
C ALA A 130 -8.32 2.99 -1.50
N LYS A 131 -9.52 2.51 -1.87
CA LYS A 131 -10.77 2.85 -1.17
C LYS A 131 -10.74 2.43 0.30
N LYS A 132 -10.23 1.23 0.60
CA LYS A 132 -10.14 0.74 1.98
C LYS A 132 -9.15 1.53 2.82
N ARG A 133 -8.11 2.10 2.21
CA ARG A 133 -7.15 2.98 2.91
C ARG A 133 -7.84 4.21 3.48
N THR A 134 -8.84 4.78 2.80
CA THR A 134 -9.68 5.87 3.33
C THR A 134 -10.37 5.49 4.63
N GLU A 135 -10.94 4.29 4.71
CA GLU A 135 -11.62 3.80 5.92
C GLU A 135 -10.63 3.65 7.10
N ARG A 136 -9.39 3.23 6.80
CA ARG A 136 -8.33 3.10 7.80
C ARG A 136 -7.85 4.45 8.32
N LYS A 137 -7.68 5.44 7.45
CA LYS A 137 -7.34 6.81 7.86
C LYS A 137 -8.38 7.36 8.85
N GLY A 138 -9.68 7.16 8.58
CA GLY A 138 -10.74 7.55 9.52
C GLY A 138 -10.62 6.87 10.89
N LYS A 139 -10.21 5.60 10.95
CA LYS A 139 -9.93 4.89 12.21
C LYS A 139 -8.70 5.45 12.92
N LEU A 140 -7.64 5.79 12.19
CA LEU A 140 -6.42 6.38 12.74
C LEU A 140 -6.66 7.77 13.33
N MET A 141 -7.49 8.59 12.69
CA MET A 141 -7.89 9.91 13.22
C MET A 141 -8.68 9.82 14.53
N SER A 142 -9.22 8.65 14.85
CA SER A 142 -10.00 8.39 16.06
C SER A 142 -9.15 7.83 17.21
N LEU A 143 -7.85 7.62 17.00
CA LEU A 143 -6.87 7.13 17.99
C LEU A 143 -6.01 8.26 18.56
#